data_AF-A0A444R0X9-F1
#
_entry.id   AF-A0A444R0X9-F1
#
_cell.length_a   1.000
_cell.length_b   1.000
_cell.length_c   1.000
_cell.angle_alpha   90.00
_cell.angle_beta   90.00
_cell.angle_gamma   90.00
#
_symmetry.space_group_name_H-M   'P 1'
#
loop_
_entity.id
_entity.type
_entity.pdbx_description
1 polymer ?
#
loop_
_entity_poly.entity_id
_entity_poly.type
_entity_poly.pdbx_seq_one_letter_code
_entity_poly.pdbx_strand_id
1 'polypeptide(L)'
;TFRRWYRSVAAQQAQYKDQVAFFHGCFVNYNHPQLGKDLIKVLNAMDTGVQLLSKEKCCGVPLIANGFTDKARKQAITNVESIREAVGVKGIPVIATSSTCTFALRDEYPEVLNVDNKGLRDHIELATRWLWRKLDEGKTLPLKPLPLKVVYHTPCHMEKMGWTLYTLELLRKIPGLELTVLDSQCCGIAGTYGFKKENYPTSQAIGAPLFRQIEESGADLVVTDCET
;
A
#
# COMPACT_ATOMS: atom_id res chain seq x y z
N THR A 1 -2.24 18.17 2.19
CA THR A 1 -2.27 16.85 1.53
C THR A 1 -0.87 16.44 1.13
N PHE A 2 -0.62 15.14 0.98
CA PHE A 2 0.67 14.62 0.47
C PHE A 2 1.06 15.26 -0.86
N ARG A 3 0.14 15.33 -1.84
CA ARG A 3 0.41 15.92 -3.16
C ARG A 3 0.88 17.37 -3.09
N ARG A 4 0.35 18.18 -2.17
CA ARG A 4 0.80 19.58 -1.98
C ARG A 4 2.24 19.61 -1.50
N TRP A 5 2.60 18.76 -0.54
CA TRP A 5 3.97 18.65 -0.05
C TRP A 5 4.91 18.09 -1.13
N TYR A 6 4.50 17.06 -1.87
CA TYR A 6 5.32 16.44 -2.92
C TYR A 6 5.80 17.46 -3.97
N ARG A 7 4.97 18.46 -4.32
CA ARG A 7 5.38 19.55 -5.25
C ARG A 7 6.66 20.27 -4.81
N SER A 8 6.93 20.37 -3.51
CA SER A 8 8.16 20.99 -2.99
C SER A 8 9.42 20.14 -3.18
N VAL A 9 9.27 18.81 -3.38
CA VAL A 9 10.38 17.88 -3.58
C VAL A 9 10.41 17.28 -5.00
N ALA A 10 9.42 17.56 -5.85
CA ALA A 10 9.28 16.94 -7.17
C ALA A 10 10.52 17.13 -8.07
N ALA A 11 11.13 18.33 -8.05
CA ALA A 11 12.34 18.60 -8.81
C ALA A 11 13.54 17.76 -8.33
N GLN A 12 13.67 17.57 -7.01
CA GLN A 12 14.70 16.70 -6.42
C GLN A 12 14.44 15.24 -6.80
N GLN A 13 13.19 14.78 -6.74
CA GLN A 13 12.83 13.41 -7.10
C GLN A 13 13.15 13.09 -8.57
N ALA A 14 13.02 14.06 -9.47
CA ALA A 14 13.35 13.89 -10.89
C ALA A 14 14.86 13.75 -11.17
N GLN A 15 15.74 14.06 -10.21
CA GLN A 15 17.21 13.99 -10.38
C GLN A 15 17.76 12.57 -10.25
N TYR A 16 17.02 11.64 -9.65
CA TYR A 16 17.46 10.26 -9.49
C TYR A 16 17.42 9.51 -10.83
N LYS A 17 18.41 8.64 -11.06
CA LYS A 17 18.46 7.82 -12.28
C LYS A 17 17.40 6.73 -12.27
N ASP A 18 17.30 5.99 -11.17
CA ASP A 18 16.26 4.98 -10.98
C ASP A 18 14.97 5.66 -10.52
N GLN A 19 13.83 5.23 -11.04
CA GLN A 19 12.54 5.88 -10.83
C GLN A 19 11.43 4.85 -10.63
N VAL A 20 10.46 5.18 -9.79
CA VAL A 20 9.19 4.45 -9.65
C VAL A 20 8.01 5.42 -9.69
N ALA A 21 6.87 4.95 -10.19
CA ALA A 21 5.62 5.69 -10.07
C ALA A 21 4.92 5.29 -8.76
N PHE A 22 4.48 6.26 -7.97
CA PHE A 22 3.78 6.01 -6.71
C PHE A 22 2.29 6.29 -6.87
N PHE A 23 1.48 5.23 -6.77
CA PHE A 23 0.05 5.35 -6.53
C PHE A 23 -0.15 5.58 -5.03
N HIS A 24 -0.36 6.85 -4.66
CA HIS A 24 -0.37 7.22 -3.24
C HIS A 24 -1.70 6.88 -2.56
N GLY A 25 -2.80 6.79 -3.32
CA GLY A 25 -4.12 6.51 -2.79
C GLY A 25 -4.70 7.67 -1.98
N CYS A 26 -5.95 7.50 -1.54
CA CYS A 26 -6.65 8.56 -0.80
C CYS A 26 -6.07 8.76 0.61
N PHE A 27 -5.71 7.68 1.30
CA PHE A 27 -5.31 7.76 2.70
C PHE A 27 -3.97 8.48 2.90
N VAL A 28 -2.93 8.14 2.13
CA VAL A 28 -1.67 8.91 2.16
C VAL A 28 -1.95 10.37 1.81
N ASN A 29 -2.82 10.65 0.85
CA ASN A 29 -3.05 12.02 0.44
C ASN A 29 -3.75 12.88 1.51
N TYR A 30 -4.74 12.33 2.20
CA TYR A 30 -5.65 13.10 3.06
C TYR A 30 -5.54 12.78 4.55
N ASN A 31 -5.27 11.52 4.93
CA ASN A 31 -5.34 11.05 6.30
C ASN A 31 -3.96 10.94 6.96
N HIS A 32 -3.01 10.29 6.28
CA HIS A 32 -1.66 10.11 6.80
C HIS A 32 -0.57 10.42 5.77
N PRO A 33 -0.35 11.71 5.44
CA PRO A 33 0.70 12.12 4.50
C PRO A 33 2.11 11.71 4.89
N GLN A 34 2.36 11.46 6.18
CA GLN A 34 3.69 11.10 6.66
C GLN A 34 4.18 9.78 6.06
N LEU A 35 3.32 8.76 5.94
CA LEU A 35 3.64 7.48 5.28
C LEU A 35 4.20 7.66 3.86
N GLY A 36 3.63 8.56 3.06
CA GLY A 36 4.14 8.84 1.72
C GLY A 36 5.52 9.51 1.73
N LYS A 37 5.79 10.38 2.73
CA LYS A 37 7.11 11.00 2.90
C LYS A 37 8.15 9.97 3.35
N ASP A 38 7.76 9.07 4.23
CA ASP A 38 8.63 8.02 4.75
C ASP A 38 8.98 7.01 3.64
N LEU A 39 8.01 6.65 2.79
CA LEU A 39 8.30 5.86 1.59
C LEU A 39 9.34 6.55 0.70
N ILE A 40 9.15 7.83 0.39
CA ILE A 40 10.13 8.59 -0.43
C ILE A 40 11.50 8.60 0.23
N LYS A 41 11.57 8.77 1.56
CA LYS A 41 12.84 8.75 2.29
C LYS A 41 13.56 7.40 2.15
N VAL A 42 12.83 6.29 2.25
CA VAL A 42 13.39 4.94 2.07
C VAL A 42 13.87 4.74 0.64
N LEU A 43 13.08 5.12 -0.37
CA LEU A 43 13.45 4.94 -1.78
C LEU A 43 14.62 5.83 -2.20
N ASN A 44 14.67 7.07 -1.71
CA ASN A 44 15.81 7.96 -1.91
C ASN A 44 17.10 7.39 -1.30
N ALA A 45 17.02 6.67 -0.17
CA ALA A 45 18.16 5.99 0.44
C ALA A 45 18.64 4.76 -0.36
N MET A 46 17.87 4.34 -1.37
CA MET A 46 18.23 3.31 -2.35
C MET A 46 18.53 3.90 -3.74
N ASP A 47 18.81 5.21 -3.78
CA ASP A 47 19.07 5.99 -5.00
C ASP A 47 17.94 5.92 -6.03
N THR A 48 16.69 5.81 -5.56
CA THR A 48 15.49 5.72 -6.40
C THR A 48 14.56 6.90 -6.13
N GLY A 49 14.27 7.67 -7.19
CA GLY A 49 13.31 8.76 -7.15
C GLY A 49 11.88 8.28 -7.31
N VAL A 50 10.94 9.07 -6.80
CA VAL A 50 9.51 8.79 -6.88
C VAL A 50 8.82 9.80 -7.76
N GLN A 51 8.07 9.34 -8.75
CA GLN A 51 7.15 10.16 -9.55
C GLN A 51 5.72 9.90 -9.13
N LEU A 52 4.88 10.93 -9.11
CA LEU A 52 3.43 10.71 -9.05
C LEU A 52 2.87 10.40 -10.43
N LEU A 53 1.79 9.63 -10.46
CA LEU A 53 1.00 9.43 -11.67
C LEU A 53 0.48 10.77 -12.21
N SER A 54 0.38 10.90 -13.54
CA SER A 54 -0.08 12.13 -14.21
C SER A 54 -1.48 12.54 -13.75
N LYS A 55 -2.35 11.54 -13.54
CA LYS A 55 -3.64 11.66 -12.88
C LYS A 55 -3.78 10.49 -11.91
N GLU A 56 -4.43 10.76 -10.78
CA GLU A 56 -4.78 9.73 -9.82
C GLU A 56 -6.17 10.04 -9.26
N LYS A 57 -6.99 9.00 -9.19
CA LYS A 57 -8.26 8.92 -8.48
C LYS A 57 -8.18 7.82 -7.43
N CYS A 58 -9.13 7.78 -6.51
CA CYS A 58 -9.25 6.67 -5.57
C CYS A 58 -9.25 5.32 -6.32
N CYS A 59 -8.70 4.28 -5.70
CA CYS A 59 -8.71 2.92 -6.25
C CYS A 59 -10.12 2.35 -6.42
N GLY A 60 -11.15 2.99 -5.88
CA GLY A 60 -12.54 2.63 -6.09
C GLY A 60 -13.10 1.61 -5.11
N VAL A 61 -12.29 0.98 -4.25
CA VAL A 61 -12.77 -0.02 -3.26
C VAL A 61 -13.91 0.50 -2.39
N PRO A 62 -13.85 1.73 -1.80
CA PRO A 62 -15.00 2.26 -1.07
C PRO A 62 -16.25 2.43 -1.93
N LEU A 63 -16.12 2.75 -3.22
CA LEU A 63 -17.27 2.87 -4.12
C LEU A 63 -17.85 1.50 -4.46
N ILE A 64 -17.00 0.50 -4.72
CA ILE A 64 -17.39 -0.90 -4.95
C ILE A 64 -18.18 -1.42 -3.75
N ALA A 65 -17.63 -1.30 -2.54
CA ALA A 65 -18.27 -1.76 -1.30
C ALA A 65 -19.62 -1.09 -1.01
N ASN A 66 -19.90 0.06 -1.62
CA ASN A 66 -21.14 0.81 -1.47
C ASN A 66 -22.08 0.70 -2.69
N GLY A 67 -21.79 -0.18 -3.64
CA GLY A 67 -22.62 -0.39 -4.84
C GLY A 67 -22.50 0.71 -5.90
N PHE A 68 -21.56 1.65 -5.76
CA PHE A 68 -21.33 2.73 -6.74
C PHE A 68 -20.35 2.30 -7.85
N THR A 69 -20.59 1.16 -8.47
CA THR A 69 -19.70 0.52 -9.46
C THR A 69 -19.43 1.40 -10.68
N ASP A 70 -20.41 2.15 -11.20
CA ASP A 70 -20.21 3.06 -12.32
C ASP A 70 -19.24 4.21 -11.99
N LYS A 71 -19.30 4.73 -10.76
CA LYS A 71 -18.37 5.76 -10.30
C LYS A 71 -16.98 5.17 -10.10
N ALA A 72 -16.89 3.96 -9.55
CA ALA A 72 -15.62 3.24 -9.40
C ALA A 72 -14.97 2.99 -10.77
N ARG A 73 -15.74 2.51 -11.75
CA ARG A 73 -15.30 2.28 -13.14
C ARG A 73 -14.71 3.53 -13.77
N LYS A 74 -15.36 4.69 -13.64
CA LYS A 74 -14.84 5.97 -14.16
C LYS A 74 -13.48 6.34 -13.54
N GLN A 75 -13.30 6.09 -12.24
CA GLN A 75 -12.03 6.34 -11.55
C GLN A 75 -10.95 5.34 -11.98
N ALA A 76 -11.32 4.06 -12.12
CA ALA A 76 -10.44 3.00 -12.60
C ALA A 76 -9.90 3.28 -14.01
N ILE A 77 -10.74 3.76 -14.94
CA ILE A 77 -10.30 4.17 -16.29
C ILE A 77 -9.21 5.25 -16.22
N THR A 78 -9.44 6.31 -15.43
CA THR A 78 -8.43 7.38 -15.25
C THR A 78 -7.12 6.83 -14.67
N ASN A 79 -7.21 5.94 -13.69
CA ASN A 79 -6.04 5.33 -13.06
C ASN A 79 -5.27 4.44 -14.05
N VAL A 80 -5.97 3.61 -14.82
CA VAL A 80 -5.37 2.72 -15.82
C VAL A 80 -4.65 3.51 -16.91
N GLU A 81 -5.23 4.62 -17.39
CA GLU A 81 -4.57 5.50 -18.36
C GLU A 81 -3.24 6.04 -17.82
N SER A 82 -3.22 6.54 -16.59
CA SER A 82 -1.99 7.07 -15.99
C SER A 82 -0.98 5.99 -15.61
N ILE A 83 -1.42 4.79 -15.22
CA ILE A 83 -0.54 3.63 -15.02
C ILE A 83 0.07 3.21 -16.36
N ARG A 84 -0.71 3.18 -17.44
CA ARG A 84 -0.23 2.85 -18.78
C ARG A 84 0.82 3.86 -19.27
N GLU A 85 0.64 5.13 -18.97
CA GLU A 85 1.66 6.16 -19.22
C GLU A 85 2.95 5.87 -18.43
N ALA A 86 2.85 5.59 -17.12
CA ALA A 86 4.02 5.30 -16.30
C ALA A 86 4.79 4.05 -16.77
N VAL A 87 4.07 2.96 -17.06
CA VAL A 87 4.67 1.69 -17.47
C VAL A 87 5.14 1.73 -18.91
N GLY A 88 4.27 2.14 -19.84
CA GLY A 88 4.53 2.02 -21.29
C GLY A 88 5.35 3.17 -21.87
N VAL A 89 5.21 4.39 -21.36
CA VAL A 89 5.93 5.56 -21.89
C VAL A 89 7.19 5.83 -21.08
N LYS A 90 7.09 5.80 -19.74
CA LYS A 90 8.22 6.10 -18.86
C LYS A 90 9.06 4.88 -18.49
N GLY A 91 8.55 3.66 -18.70
CA GLY A 91 9.28 2.43 -18.39
C GLY A 91 9.51 2.18 -16.90
N ILE A 92 8.67 2.76 -16.03
CA ILE A 92 8.83 2.64 -14.56
C ILE A 92 7.68 1.84 -13.94
N PRO A 93 7.96 0.99 -12.93
CA PRO A 93 6.91 0.24 -12.25
C PRO A 93 6.05 1.16 -11.39
N VAL A 94 4.81 0.75 -11.14
CA VAL A 94 3.90 1.42 -10.22
C VAL A 94 3.93 0.69 -8.88
N ILE A 95 4.20 1.43 -7.81
CA ILE A 95 4.14 0.92 -6.45
C ILE A 95 3.05 1.64 -5.66
N ALA A 96 2.49 0.96 -4.65
CA ALA A 96 1.60 1.55 -3.66
C ALA A 96 1.98 1.06 -2.25
N THR A 97 1.54 1.79 -1.21
CA THR A 97 1.71 1.36 0.20
C THR A 97 0.47 0.68 0.77
N SER A 98 -0.60 0.61 -0.02
CA SER A 98 -1.88 0.02 0.36
C SER A 98 -2.06 -1.30 -0.35
N SER A 99 -2.11 -2.41 0.39
CA SER A 99 -2.44 -3.72 -0.16
C SER A 99 -3.81 -3.72 -0.84
N THR A 100 -4.75 -2.94 -0.31
CA THR A 100 -6.09 -2.77 -0.87
C THR A 100 -6.06 -2.06 -2.21
N CYS A 101 -5.36 -0.93 -2.32
CA CYS A 101 -5.21 -0.25 -3.61
C CYS A 101 -4.47 -1.12 -4.61
N THR A 102 -3.37 -1.77 -4.20
CA THR A 102 -2.58 -2.64 -5.07
C THR A 102 -3.44 -3.78 -5.64
N PHE A 103 -4.17 -4.49 -4.79
CA PHE A 103 -5.04 -5.59 -5.22
C PHE A 103 -6.14 -5.11 -6.15
N ALA A 104 -6.80 -3.99 -5.82
CA ALA A 104 -7.88 -3.44 -6.64
C ALA A 104 -7.40 -3.07 -8.05
N LEU A 105 -6.30 -2.30 -8.13
CA LEU A 105 -5.72 -1.84 -9.41
C LEU A 105 -5.28 -3.02 -10.30
N ARG A 106 -4.73 -4.05 -9.66
CA ARG A 106 -4.05 -5.17 -10.34
C ARG A 106 -4.99 -6.30 -10.71
N ASP A 107 -5.89 -6.71 -9.81
CA ASP A 107 -6.70 -7.91 -9.93
C ASP A 107 -8.21 -7.61 -10.02
N GLU A 108 -8.73 -6.61 -9.30
CA GLU A 108 -10.19 -6.38 -9.28
C GLU A 108 -10.69 -5.52 -10.44
N TYR A 109 -9.88 -4.65 -11.02
CA TYR A 109 -10.34 -3.78 -12.12
C TYR A 109 -10.93 -4.55 -13.31
N PRO A 110 -10.29 -5.63 -13.83
CA PRO A 110 -10.88 -6.42 -14.91
C PRO A 110 -12.15 -7.15 -14.47
N GLU A 111 -12.12 -7.80 -13.30
CA GLU A 111 -13.18 -8.74 -12.87
C GLU A 111 -14.40 -8.04 -12.26
N VAL A 112 -14.20 -6.95 -11.52
CA VAL A 112 -15.25 -6.25 -10.77
C VAL A 112 -15.77 -5.04 -11.53
N LEU A 113 -14.89 -4.33 -12.25
CA LEU A 113 -15.24 -3.08 -12.93
C LEU A 113 -15.27 -3.20 -14.44
N ASN A 114 -14.93 -4.36 -15.02
CA ASN A 114 -14.74 -4.56 -16.47
C ASN A 114 -13.87 -3.44 -17.09
N VAL A 115 -12.79 -3.06 -16.39
CA VAL A 115 -11.79 -2.11 -16.88
C VAL A 115 -10.52 -2.88 -17.19
N ASP A 116 -10.18 -2.94 -18.47
CA ASP A 116 -9.01 -3.66 -18.95
C ASP A 116 -7.70 -3.04 -18.45
N ASN A 117 -6.89 -3.83 -17.75
CA ASN A 117 -5.53 -3.49 -17.33
C ASN A 117 -4.46 -4.39 -17.98
N LYS A 118 -4.78 -5.00 -19.13
CA LYS A 118 -3.86 -5.88 -19.87
C LYS A 118 -2.48 -5.25 -20.05
N GLY A 119 -1.46 -6.02 -19.70
CA GLY A 119 -0.06 -5.63 -19.74
C GLY A 119 0.39 -4.70 -18.60
N LEU A 120 -0.48 -4.36 -17.64
CA LEU A 120 -0.13 -3.52 -16.49
C LEU A 120 0.01 -4.33 -15.21
N ARG A 121 -0.65 -5.47 -15.11
CA ARG A 121 -0.75 -6.30 -13.90
C ARG A 121 0.60 -6.54 -13.22
N ASP A 122 1.59 -7.01 -13.97
CA ASP A 122 2.90 -7.37 -13.42
C ASP A 122 3.82 -6.18 -13.12
N HIS A 123 3.38 -4.97 -13.50
CA HIS A 123 4.06 -3.71 -13.23
C HIS A 123 3.47 -2.95 -12.04
N ILE A 124 2.44 -3.50 -11.39
CA ILE A 124 1.81 -2.93 -10.19
C ILE A 124 2.18 -3.82 -9.01
N GLU A 125 2.96 -3.29 -8.07
CA GLU A 125 3.35 -4.03 -6.87
C GLU A 125 3.24 -3.23 -5.57
N LEU A 126 3.27 -3.93 -4.44
CA LEU A 126 3.31 -3.28 -3.13
C LEU A 126 4.74 -2.78 -2.87
N ALA A 127 4.88 -1.64 -2.21
CA ALA A 127 6.18 -1.04 -1.88
C ALA A 127 7.09 -2.02 -1.13
N THR A 128 6.57 -2.83 -0.21
CA THR A 128 7.33 -3.85 0.52
C THR A 128 7.85 -4.96 -0.40
N ARG A 129 7.05 -5.43 -1.35
CA ARG A 129 7.53 -6.39 -2.36
C ARG A 129 8.63 -5.79 -3.24
N TRP A 130 8.45 -4.55 -3.69
CA TRP A 130 9.46 -3.85 -4.49
C TRP A 130 10.78 -3.70 -3.71
N LEU A 131 10.70 -3.24 -2.46
CA LEU A 131 11.86 -3.05 -1.57
C LEU A 131 12.58 -4.37 -1.35
N TRP A 132 11.84 -5.44 -1.02
CA TRP A 132 12.42 -6.77 -0.82
C TRP A 132 13.20 -7.23 -2.06
N ARG A 133 12.59 -7.12 -3.25
CA ARG A 133 13.24 -7.51 -4.51
C ARG A 133 14.51 -6.69 -4.78
N LYS A 134 14.49 -5.39 -4.49
CA LYS A 134 15.69 -4.55 -4.66
C LYS A 134 16.82 -4.93 -3.72
N LEU A 135 16.49 -5.29 -2.47
CA LEU A 135 17.50 -5.81 -1.55
C LEU A 135 18.05 -7.16 -2.00
N ASP A 136 17.20 -8.03 -2.54
CA ASP A 136 17.60 -9.32 -3.12
C ASP A 136 18.50 -9.15 -4.36
N GLU A 137 18.24 -8.13 -5.18
CA GLU A 137 19.09 -7.68 -6.31
C GLU A 137 20.41 -7.02 -5.87
N GLY A 138 20.68 -6.92 -4.56
CA GLY A 138 21.94 -6.41 -4.02
C GLY A 138 21.96 -4.92 -3.68
N LYS A 139 20.82 -4.20 -3.77
CA LYS A 139 20.73 -2.86 -3.16
C LYS A 139 20.79 -2.99 -1.64
N THR A 140 21.24 -1.93 -0.98
CA THR A 140 21.34 -1.91 0.49
C THR A 140 20.49 -0.80 1.08
N LEU A 141 20.00 -1.00 2.29
CA LEU A 141 19.39 0.04 3.13
C LEU A 141 20.20 0.18 4.42
N PRO A 142 20.54 1.41 4.84
CA PRO A 142 21.22 1.65 6.11
C PRO A 142 20.22 1.54 7.27
N LEU A 143 19.76 0.32 7.56
CA LEU A 143 18.84 0.04 8.65
C LEU A 143 19.53 0.26 10.00
N LYS A 144 18.83 0.93 10.91
CA LYS A 144 19.31 1.17 12.27
C LYS A 144 18.66 0.16 13.23
N PRO A 145 19.34 -0.19 14.34
CA PRO A 145 18.72 -0.98 15.38
C PRO A 145 17.42 -0.36 15.89
N LEU A 146 16.39 -1.18 16.02
CA LEU A 146 15.08 -0.81 16.54
C LEU A 146 14.60 -1.92 17.50
N PRO A 147 15.04 -1.90 18.77
CA PRO A 147 14.73 -2.93 19.76
C PRO A 147 13.28 -2.79 20.25
N LEU A 148 12.34 -3.13 19.38
CA LEU A 148 10.91 -3.13 19.63
C LEU A 148 10.32 -4.50 19.36
N LYS A 149 9.33 -4.86 20.17
CA LYS A 149 8.43 -5.98 19.92
C LYS A 149 7.31 -5.54 19.00
N VAL A 150 7.26 -6.13 17.82
CA VAL A 150 6.27 -5.82 16.79
C VAL A 150 5.41 -7.03 16.50
N VAL A 151 4.10 -6.80 16.45
CA VAL A 151 3.16 -7.76 15.88
C VAL A 151 2.75 -7.34 14.47
N TYR A 152 2.66 -8.32 13.58
CA TYR A 152 2.19 -8.11 12.22
C TYR A 152 0.78 -8.67 12.04
N HIS A 153 -0.14 -7.80 11.62
CA HIS A 153 -1.46 -8.20 11.16
C HIS A 153 -1.41 -8.41 9.64
N THR A 154 -1.78 -9.60 9.17
CA THR A 154 -1.91 -9.89 7.74
C THR A 154 -3.25 -9.37 7.22
N PRO A 155 -3.30 -8.29 6.41
CA PRO A 155 -4.56 -7.81 5.87
C PRO A 155 -5.08 -8.76 4.78
N CYS A 156 -6.40 -8.87 4.64
CA CYS A 156 -7.05 -9.83 3.73
C CYS A 156 -6.59 -9.72 2.26
N HIS A 157 -6.35 -8.50 1.76
CA HIS A 157 -5.83 -8.32 0.40
C HIS A 157 -4.36 -8.77 0.26
N MET A 158 -3.53 -8.69 1.31
CA MET A 158 -2.19 -9.29 1.27
C MET A 158 -2.25 -10.82 1.23
N GLU A 159 -3.14 -11.41 2.02
CA GLU A 159 -3.37 -12.85 2.04
C GLU A 159 -3.80 -13.36 0.67
N LYS A 160 -4.75 -12.68 0.01
CA LYS A 160 -5.18 -13.02 -1.36
C LYS A 160 -4.06 -12.89 -2.39
N MET A 161 -3.15 -11.94 -2.21
CA MET A 161 -2.00 -11.77 -3.11
C MET A 161 -0.87 -12.76 -2.83
N GLY A 162 -0.84 -13.42 -1.66
CA GLY A 162 0.26 -14.28 -1.22
C GLY A 162 1.57 -13.50 -0.98
N TRP A 163 1.47 -12.20 -0.69
CA TRP A 163 2.63 -11.30 -0.66
C TRP A 163 3.13 -10.98 0.75
N THR A 164 2.50 -11.53 1.77
CA THR A 164 2.86 -11.35 3.19
C THR A 164 4.34 -11.63 3.47
N LEU A 165 4.92 -12.66 2.84
CA LEU A 165 6.31 -13.04 3.04
C LEU A 165 7.29 -11.89 2.79
N TYR A 166 7.03 -11.06 1.76
CA TYR A 166 7.92 -9.94 1.43
C TYR A 166 8.01 -8.91 2.55
N THR A 167 6.88 -8.58 3.18
CA THR A 167 6.85 -7.65 4.33
C THR A 167 7.54 -8.26 5.54
N LEU A 168 7.29 -9.54 5.85
CA LEU A 168 7.92 -10.23 6.98
C LEU A 168 9.45 -10.28 6.84
N GLU A 169 9.95 -10.62 5.65
CA GLU A 169 11.39 -10.67 5.37
C GLU A 169 12.04 -9.28 5.45
N LEU A 170 11.34 -8.22 5.08
CA LEU A 170 11.83 -6.86 5.28
C LEU A 170 11.92 -6.47 6.75
N LEU A 171 10.88 -6.76 7.53
CA LEU A 171 10.86 -6.45 8.96
C LEU A 171 11.96 -7.21 9.70
N ARG A 172 12.19 -8.49 9.36
CA ARG A 172 13.27 -9.31 9.92
C ARG A 172 14.68 -8.79 9.63
N LYS A 173 14.86 -7.97 8.59
CA LYS A 173 16.16 -7.32 8.30
C LYS A 173 16.45 -6.14 9.23
N ILE A 174 15.46 -5.62 9.96
CA ILE A 174 15.67 -4.50 10.89
C ILE A 174 16.38 -5.02 12.15
N PRO A 175 17.62 -4.56 12.45
CA PRO A 175 18.37 -5.10 13.56
C PRO A 175 17.66 -4.89 14.90
N GLY A 176 17.61 -5.91 15.75
CA GLY A 176 16.98 -5.84 17.07
C GLY A 176 15.45 -5.85 17.07
N LEU A 177 14.78 -5.88 15.91
CA LEU A 177 13.33 -5.97 15.84
C LEU A 177 12.87 -7.39 16.20
N GLU A 178 11.99 -7.52 17.20
CA GLU A 178 11.33 -8.78 17.54
C GLU A 178 9.98 -8.86 16.83
N LEU A 179 9.84 -9.76 15.86
CA LEU A 179 8.64 -9.85 15.03
C LEU A 179 7.80 -11.08 15.38
N THR A 180 6.54 -10.88 15.72
CA THR A 180 5.52 -11.92 15.87
C THR A 180 4.43 -11.74 14.81
N VAL A 181 4.01 -12.81 14.15
CA VAL A 181 2.89 -12.78 13.20
C VAL A 181 1.62 -13.21 13.93
N LEU A 182 0.56 -12.42 13.83
CA LEU A 182 -0.74 -12.76 14.42
C LEU A 182 -1.50 -13.73 13.52
N ASP A 183 -2.42 -14.50 14.11
CA ASP A 183 -3.34 -15.32 13.33
C ASP A 183 -4.18 -14.42 12.42
N SER A 184 -4.28 -14.78 11.14
CA SER A 184 -5.02 -13.98 10.15
C SER A 184 -6.50 -13.93 10.52
N GLN A 185 -6.96 -12.74 10.87
CA GLN A 185 -8.34 -12.45 11.22
C GLN A 185 -8.73 -11.09 10.62
N CYS A 186 -9.97 -10.98 10.15
CA CYS A 186 -10.47 -9.73 9.58
C CYS A 186 -10.45 -8.61 10.64
N CYS A 187 -9.89 -7.44 10.30
CA CYS A 187 -9.93 -6.26 11.17
C CYS A 187 -11.31 -5.59 11.23
N GLY A 188 -12.26 -6.02 10.39
CA GLY A 188 -13.65 -5.54 10.37
C GLY A 188 -13.88 -4.23 9.61
N ILE A 189 -12.83 -3.57 9.08
CA ILE A 189 -12.96 -2.22 8.51
C ILE A 189 -13.60 -2.17 7.11
N ALA A 190 -13.30 -3.17 6.26
CA ALA A 190 -13.77 -3.33 4.87
C ALA A 190 -13.93 -2.00 4.10
N GLY A 191 -12.82 -1.28 3.89
CA GLY A 191 -12.83 0.03 3.25
C GLY A 191 -13.41 1.11 4.17
N THR A 192 -14.55 1.70 3.80
CA THR A 192 -15.25 2.66 4.67
C THR A 192 -16.38 2.05 5.49
N TYR A 193 -16.62 0.75 5.37
CA TYR A 193 -17.73 0.07 6.03
C TYR A 193 -17.70 0.28 7.55
N GLY A 194 -16.55 0.01 8.19
CA GLY A 194 -16.40 0.10 9.65
C GLY A 194 -16.40 1.52 10.22
N PHE A 195 -16.20 2.56 9.38
CA PHE A 195 -16.30 3.96 9.81
C PHE A 195 -17.75 4.45 9.93
N LYS A 196 -18.71 3.71 9.38
CA LYS A 196 -20.11 4.12 9.37
C LYS A 196 -20.79 3.80 10.69
N LYS A 197 -21.53 4.76 11.24
CA LYS A 197 -22.20 4.63 12.54
C LYS A 197 -23.11 3.41 12.60
N GLU A 198 -23.84 3.13 11.53
CA GLU A 198 -24.76 2.01 11.40
C GLU A 198 -24.06 0.63 11.39
N ASN A 199 -22.80 0.59 10.95
CA ASN A 199 -22.03 -0.65 10.81
C ASN A 199 -20.98 -0.83 11.91
N TYR A 200 -20.70 0.22 12.69
CA TYR A 200 -19.64 0.24 13.69
C TYR A 200 -19.73 -0.94 14.68
N PRO A 201 -20.90 -1.25 15.28
CA PRO A 201 -21.00 -2.40 16.19
C PRO A 201 -20.62 -3.73 15.52
N THR A 202 -21.08 -3.95 14.29
CA THR A 202 -20.76 -5.15 13.51
C THR A 202 -19.28 -5.22 13.15
N SER A 203 -18.70 -4.11 12.70
CA SER A 203 -17.28 -4.00 12.38
C SER A 203 -16.38 -4.33 13.59
N GLN A 204 -16.71 -3.75 14.76
CA GLN A 204 -16.00 -4.04 16.00
C GLN A 204 -16.14 -5.51 16.42
N ALA A 205 -17.33 -6.10 16.26
CA ALA A 205 -17.54 -7.52 16.57
C ALA A 205 -16.72 -8.44 15.65
N ILE A 206 -16.60 -8.12 14.36
CA ILE A 206 -15.76 -8.85 13.40
C ILE A 206 -14.28 -8.74 13.78
N GLY A 207 -13.81 -7.54 14.14
CA GLY A 207 -12.41 -7.28 14.49
C GLY A 207 -12.00 -7.77 15.87
N ALA A 208 -12.95 -8.04 16.77
CA ALA A 208 -12.67 -8.36 18.18
C ALA A 208 -11.66 -9.51 18.40
N PRO A 209 -11.65 -10.61 17.63
CA PRO A 209 -10.62 -11.65 17.78
C PRO A 209 -9.21 -11.17 17.45
N LEU A 210 -9.04 -10.29 16.46
CA LEU A 210 -7.75 -9.68 16.14
C LEU A 210 -7.32 -8.70 17.22
N PHE A 211 -8.25 -7.87 17.72
CA PHE A 211 -7.96 -6.87 18.74
C PHE A 211 -7.47 -7.52 20.04
N ARG A 212 -8.10 -8.63 20.46
CA ARG A 212 -7.61 -9.40 21.61
C ARG A 212 -6.18 -9.91 21.43
N GLN A 213 -5.86 -10.48 20.27
CA GLN A 213 -4.48 -10.92 19.99
C GLN A 213 -3.47 -9.76 20.08
N ILE A 214 -3.84 -8.58 19.58
CA ILE A 214 -3.00 -7.38 19.66
C ILE A 214 -2.82 -6.96 21.13
N GLU A 215 -3.91 -6.83 21.89
CA GLU A 215 -3.90 -6.40 23.29
C GLU A 215 -3.12 -7.36 24.19
N GLU A 216 -3.25 -8.67 23.97
CA GLU A 216 -2.57 -9.73 24.72
C GLU A 216 -1.10 -9.91 24.31
N SER A 217 -0.70 -9.39 23.16
CA SER A 217 0.66 -9.58 22.64
C SER A 217 1.74 -8.85 23.44
N GLY A 218 1.38 -7.76 24.14
CA GLY A 218 2.35 -6.87 24.78
C GLY A 218 3.34 -6.24 23.79
N ALA A 219 2.96 -6.08 22.52
CA ALA A 219 3.79 -5.46 21.50
C ALA A 219 3.86 -3.94 21.65
N ASP A 220 5.00 -3.35 21.28
CA ASP A 220 5.19 -1.91 21.22
C ASP A 220 4.46 -1.29 20.02
N LEU A 221 4.38 -2.04 18.90
CA LEU A 221 3.77 -1.60 17.65
C LEU A 221 3.04 -2.73 16.92
N VAL A 222 1.97 -2.35 16.22
CA VAL A 222 1.28 -3.20 15.24
C VAL A 222 1.64 -2.71 13.84
N VAL A 223 2.04 -3.63 12.96
CA VAL A 223 2.36 -3.34 11.56
C VAL A 223 1.39 -4.07 10.63
N THR A 224 0.98 -3.40 9.56
CA THR A 224 0.12 -3.95 8.50
C THR A 224 0.43 -3.22 7.18
N ASP A 225 0.17 -3.88 6.06
CA ASP A 225 0.27 -3.30 4.71
C ASP A 225 -1.03 -2.64 4.23
N CYS A 226 -1.99 -2.43 5.14
CA CYS A 226 -3.29 -1.82 4.86
C CYS A 226 -3.52 -0.63 5.79
N GLU A 227 -3.98 0.48 5.22
CA GLU A 227 -4.16 1.76 5.91
C GLU A 227 -5.46 1.88 6.72
N THR A 228 -6.39 0.96 6.50
CA THR A 228 -7.69 0.84 7.18
C THR A 228 -7.66 -0.37 8.07
#